data_AF-A0A6A1VYW4-F1
#
_entry.id   AF-A0A6A1VYW4-F1
#
_cell.length_a   1.000
_cell.length_b   1.000
_cell.length_c   1.000
_cell.angle_alpha   90.00
_cell.angle_beta   90.00
_cell.angle_gamma   90.00
#
_symmetry.space_group_name_H-M   'P 1'
#
loop_
_entity.id
_entity.type
_entity.pdbx_description
1 polymer ?
#
loop_
_entity_poly.entity_id
_entity_poly.type
_entity_poly.pdbx_seq_one_letter_code
_entity_poly.pdbx_strand_id
1 'polypeptide(L)' 'MVNVTAIGVCLEDDALPSLAVKWRGKSAEELFESDELFRDVVKGPFEKFIQVTPFLQLINYGFAAKFSDKLIGY' A
#
# COMPACT_ATOMS: atom_id res chain seq x y z
N MET A 1 15.20 -17.93 -7.18
CA MET A 1 14.88 -16.85 -6.23
C MET A 1 13.37 -16.86 -6.06
N VAL A 2 12.86 -17.17 -4.86
CA VAL A 2 11.42 -17.36 -4.61
C VAL A 2 10.89 -16.15 -3.87
N ASN A 3 9.83 -15.52 -4.38
CA ASN A 3 9.22 -14.33 -3.80
C ASN A 3 8.59 -14.67 -2.44
N VAL A 4 8.96 -13.94 -1.38
CA VAL A 4 8.74 -14.37 0.02
C VAL A 4 7.45 -13.80 0.64
N THR A 5 6.78 -12.81 0.04
CA THR A 5 5.52 -12.26 0.59
C THR A 5 4.73 -11.51 -0.47
N ALA A 6 3.42 -11.73 -0.54
CA ALA A 6 2.50 -10.90 -1.33
C ALA A 6 1.82 -9.88 -0.40
N ILE A 7 1.89 -8.60 -0.75
CA ILE A 7 1.24 -7.51 -0.03
C ILE A 7 0.23 -6.88 -0.98
N GLY A 8 -1.05 -6.94 -0.63
CA GLY A 8 -2.13 -6.24 -1.30
C GLY A 8 -2.56 -5.04 -0.46
N VAL A 9 -2.80 -3.90 -1.11
CA VAL A 9 -3.43 -2.73 -0.49
C VAL A 9 -4.77 -2.53 -1.17
N CYS A 10 -5.85 -2.72 -0.41
CA CYS A 10 -7.20 -2.43 -0.85
C CYS A 10 -7.61 -1.06 -0.32
N LEU A 11 -8.20 -0.25 -1.19
CA LEU A 11 -8.74 1.05 -0.85
C LEU A 11 -10.27 0.95 -0.82
N GLU A 12 -10.90 1.68 0.09
CA GLU A 12 -12.35 1.83 0.15
C GLU A 12 -12.91 2.44 -1.16
N ASP A 13 -14.17 2.14 -1.48
CA ASP A 13 -14.82 2.59 -2.72
C ASP A 13 -14.80 4.14 -2.87
N ASP A 14 -14.85 4.86 -1.75
CA ASP A 14 -14.80 6.33 -1.68
C ASP A 14 -13.39 6.92 -1.96
N ALA A 15 -12.35 6.08 -1.97
CA ALA A 15 -11.00 6.51 -2.33
C ALA A 15 -10.93 6.96 -3.80
N LEU A 16 -11.68 6.29 -4.68
CA LEU A 16 -11.69 6.57 -6.11
C LEU A 16 -12.24 7.99 -6.41
N PRO A 17 -13.43 8.39 -5.95
CA PRO A 17 -13.93 9.76 -6.15
C PRO A 17 -13.05 10.80 -5.45
N SER A 18 -12.46 10.50 -4.28
CA SER A 18 -11.56 11.42 -3.58
C SER A 18 -10.28 11.69 -4.37
N LEU A 19 -9.66 10.66 -4.96
CA LEU A 19 -8.41 10.80 -5.73
C LEU A 19 -8.66 11.31 -7.15
N ALA A 20 -9.83 11.00 -7.72
CA ALA A 20 -10.21 11.43 -9.06
C ALA A 20 -10.30 12.95 -9.22
N VAL A 21 -10.47 13.72 -8.14
CA VAL A 21 -10.46 15.20 -8.21
C VAL A 21 -9.15 15.74 -8.78
N LYS A 22 -8.03 15.07 -8.49
CA LYS A 22 -6.67 15.55 -8.84
C LYS A 22 -5.93 14.65 -9.83
N TRP A 23 -6.26 13.36 -9.85
CA TRP A 23 -5.50 12.35 -10.56
C TRP A 23 -6.24 11.73 -11.76
N ARG A 24 -7.50 12.11 -11.98
CA ARG A 24 -8.28 11.63 -13.13
C ARG A 24 -7.67 12.09 -14.45
N GLY A 25 -7.56 11.17 -15.40
CA GLY A 25 -7.12 11.45 -16.78
C GLY A 25 -5.61 11.40 -17.00
N LYS A 26 -4.80 11.15 -15.96
CA LYS A 26 -3.36 10.92 -16.10
C LYS A 26 -3.05 9.50 -16.58
N SER A 27 -1.93 9.32 -17.27
CA SER A 27 -1.50 7.99 -17.71
C SER A 27 -0.98 7.15 -16.53
N ALA A 28 -0.90 5.84 -16.72
CA ALA A 28 -0.36 4.95 -15.69
C ALA A 28 1.12 5.27 -15.37
N GLU A 29 1.92 5.68 -16.38
CA GLU A 29 3.31 6.06 -16.16
C GLU A 29 3.41 7.36 -15.34
N GLU A 30 2.62 8.38 -15.66
CA GLU A 30 2.63 9.66 -14.92
C GLU A 30 2.17 9.50 -13.46
N LEU A 31 1.25 8.58 -13.22
CA LEU A 31 0.80 8.23 -11.86
C LEU A 31 1.89 7.48 -11.10
N PHE A 32 2.60 6.56 -11.75
CA PHE A 32 3.65 5.76 -11.14
C PHE A 32 4.91 6.59 -10.79
N GLU A 33 5.24 7.60 -11.60
CA GLU A 33 6.37 8.49 -11.32
C GLU A 33 6.04 9.59 -10.31
N SER A 34 4.78 9.72 -9.87
CA SER A 34 4.36 10.78 -8.96
C SER A 34 4.38 10.35 -7.49
N ASP A 35 5.41 10.75 -6.75
CA ASP A 35 5.44 10.62 -5.28
C ASP A 35 4.27 11.33 -4.58
N GLU A 36 3.71 12.34 -5.22
CA GLU A 36 2.57 13.10 -4.70
C GLU A 36 1.28 12.28 -4.73
N LEU A 37 1.07 11.45 -5.76
CA LEU A 37 -0.04 10.49 -5.78
C LEU A 37 0.04 9.54 -4.60
N PHE A 38 1.20 8.93 -4.35
CA PHE A 38 1.35 8.00 -3.24
C PHE A 38 1.16 8.68 -1.88
N ARG A 39 1.57 9.94 -1.74
CA ARG A 39 1.29 10.74 -0.53
C ARG A 39 -0.20 11.00 -0.35
N ASP A 40 -0.91 11.35 -1.42
CA ASP A 40 -2.36 11.56 -1.40
C ASP A 40 -3.10 10.25 -1.11
N VAL A 41 -2.60 9.13 -1.65
CA VAL A 41 -3.12 7.80 -1.32
C VAL A 41 -2.92 7.50 0.16
N VAL A 42 -1.71 7.69 0.71
CA VAL A 42 -1.39 7.41 2.12
C VAL A 42 -2.18 8.30 3.09
N LYS A 43 -2.28 9.61 2.81
CA LYS A 43 -2.94 10.60 3.69
C LYS A 43 -4.42 10.79 3.40
N GLY A 44 -4.94 10.16 2.36
CA GLY A 44 -6.31 10.35 1.91
C GLY A 44 -7.35 9.97 2.99
N PRO A 45 -8.50 10.64 3.04
CA PRO A 45 -9.53 10.49 4.07
C PRO A 45 -10.44 9.28 3.78
N PHE A 46 -9.83 8.12 3.54
CA PHE A 46 -10.52 6.85 3.25
C PHE A 46 -9.83 5.70 3.97
N GLU A 47 -10.59 4.65 4.25
CA GLU A 47 -10.07 3.47 4.91
C GLU A 47 -9.14 2.67 3.98
N LYS A 48 -8.11 2.08 4.57
CA LYS A 48 -7.08 1.30 3.86
C LYS A 48 -6.95 -0.05 4.51
N PHE A 49 -7.18 -1.09 3.73
CA PHE A 49 -6.98 -2.45 4.19
C PHE A 49 -5.70 -3.02 3.57
N ILE A 50 -4.70 -3.29 4.42
CA ILE A 50 -3.45 -3.91 3.99
C ILE A 50 -3.56 -5.41 4.25
N GLN A 51 -3.74 -6.19 3.18
CA GLN A 51 -3.73 -7.64 3.25
C GLN A 51 -2.31 -8.15 3.02
N VAL A 52 -1.69 -8.71 4.06
CA VAL A 52 -0.40 -9.38 3.89
C VAL A 52 -0.61 -10.88 3.92
N THR A 53 -0.29 -11.54 2.80
CA THR A 53 -0.38 -13.01 2.68
C THR A 53 1.04 -13.59 2.66
N PRO A 54 1.49 -14.22 3.76
CA PRO A 54 2.80 -14.86 3.80
C PRO A 54 2.81 -16.15 2.99
N PHE A 55 3.80 -16.33 2.11
CA PHE A 55 4.01 -17.59 1.39
C PHE A 55 4.85 -18.54 2.26
N LEU A 56 4.18 -19.20 3.21
CA LEU A 56 4.60 -20.37 3.98
C LEU A 56 5.80 -20.25 4.95
N GLN A 57 6.86 -19.46 4.69
CA GLN A 57 8.10 -19.53 5.48
C GLN A 57 8.22 -18.52 6.64
N LEU A 58 7.37 -17.48 6.71
CA LEU A 58 7.47 -16.44 7.74
C LEU A 58 6.63 -16.68 9.00
N ILE A 59 5.82 -17.74 9.03
CA ILE A 59 4.92 -18.04 10.16
C ILE A 59 5.73 -18.39 11.44
N ASN A 60 6.92 -18.98 11.29
CA ASN A 60 7.73 -19.44 12.42
C ASN A 60 8.79 -18.45 12.94
N TYR A 61 9.10 -17.36 12.24
CA TYR A 61 10.26 -16.50 12.54
C TYR A 61 9.96 -15.04 12.90
N GLY A 62 8.72 -14.73 13.30
CA GLY A 62 8.39 -13.39 13.80
C GLY A 62 8.05 -12.39 12.70
N PHE A 63 7.04 -12.73 11.88
CA PHE A 63 6.44 -11.80 10.92
C PHE A 63 6.03 -10.46 11.57
N ALA A 64 5.46 -10.49 12.78
CA ALA A 64 5.05 -9.28 13.52
C ALA A 64 6.24 -8.39 13.93
N ALA A 65 7.35 -8.99 14.39
CA ALA A 65 8.54 -8.26 14.84
C ALA A 65 9.22 -7.51 13.67
N LYS A 66 9.27 -8.12 12.49
CA LYS A 66 9.81 -7.46 11.29
C LYS A 66 8.91 -6.34 10.76
N PHE A 67 7.60 -6.42 11.01
CA PHE A 67 6.67 -5.38 10.63
C PHE A 67 6.71 -4.18 11.60
N SER A 68 6.89 -4.43 12.91
CA SER A 68 7.01 -3.38 13.93
C SER A 68 8.26 -2.53 13.77
N ASP A 69 9.42 -3.13 13.43
CA ASP A 69 10.66 -2.35 13.21
C ASP A 69 10.52 -1.33 12.08
N LYS A 70 9.68 -1.62 11.08
CA LYS A 70 9.43 -0.73 9.93
C LYS A 70 8.39 0.37 10.23
N LEU A 71 7.58 0.22 11.28
CA LEU A 71 6.56 1.19 11.68
C LEU A 71 7.08 2.28 12.64
N ILE A 72 8.17 2.01 13.38
CA ILE A 72 8.73 2.92 14.40
C ILE A 72 9.68 3.97 13.80
N GLY A 73 10.03 3.85 12.52
CA GLY A 73 10.98 4.73 11.81
C GLY A 73 10.35 5.85 10.98
N TYR A 74 9.05 6.14 11.13
CA TYR A 74 8.34 7.23 10.45
C TYR A 74 8.01 8.39 11.40
#